data_AF-A0ABD1CZ40-F1
#
_entry.id   AF-A0ABD1CZ40-F1
#
_cell.length_a   1.000
_cell.length_b   1.000
_cell.length_c   1.000
_cell.angle_alpha   90.00
_cell.angle_beta   90.00
_cell.angle_gamma   90.00
#
_symmetry.space_group_name_H-M   'P 1'
#
loop_
_entity.id
_entity.type
_entity.pdbx_description
1 polymer ?
#
loop_
_entity_poly.entity_id
_entity_poly.type
_entity_poly.pdbx_seq_one_letter_code
_entity_poly.pdbx_strand_id
1 'polypeptide(L)'
;RLQEKRDTDHRSENLESLSGDQLVDEKTSVQRALLYLESIYGRPASREERDAARPLYDRYRIIKRLVNRANSISGPCGTAQMPTILEHEPLAIVGTPTPSTDISPPSANSMVQSPVDSSASTAAPSTDESETTSSSITENIHSMTVEELWEHYDAAREEKKDLRRTIKEFEQKFEETTGRKMLKSDRKLIEETYAQYKQKKAKLRLIDALFKKQMSV
;
A
#
# COMPACT_ATOMS: atom_id res chain seq x y z
N ARG A 1 12.16 16.51 29.57
CA ARG A 1 10.90 16.99 28.94
C ARG A 1 9.83 15.91 28.82
N LEU A 2 9.87 14.92 27.91
CA LEU A 2 8.81 13.89 27.86
C LEU A 2 8.86 12.90 29.03
N GLN A 3 10.06 12.50 29.46
CA GLN A 3 10.25 11.67 30.65
C GLN A 3 9.74 12.39 31.91
N GLU A 4 10.28 13.59 32.13
CA GLU A 4 9.90 14.50 33.20
C GLU A 4 8.38 14.75 33.30
N LYS A 5 7.69 14.96 32.17
CA LYS A 5 6.22 15.08 32.15
C LYS A 5 5.48 13.80 32.57
N ARG A 6 6.06 12.62 32.34
CA ARG A 6 5.49 11.35 32.81
C ARG A 6 5.72 11.18 34.30
N ASP A 7 6.90 11.57 34.78
CA ASP A 7 7.27 11.52 36.20
C ASP A 7 6.40 12.48 37.03
N THR A 8 6.14 13.70 36.53
CA THR A 8 5.26 14.69 37.18
C THR A 8 3.80 14.22 37.24
N ASP A 9 3.32 13.54 36.20
CA ASP A 9 1.92 13.08 36.12
C ASP A 9 1.75 11.63 36.63
N HIS A 10 2.79 11.03 37.23
CA HIS A 10 2.83 9.62 37.66
C HIS A 10 2.32 8.61 36.60
N ARG A 11 2.64 8.86 35.32
CA ARG A 11 2.20 8.03 34.19
C ARG A 11 3.24 6.97 33.85
N SER A 12 2.75 5.74 33.65
CA SER A 12 3.58 4.59 33.25
C SER A 12 4.26 4.81 31.89
N GLU A 13 5.48 4.30 31.75
CA GLU A 13 6.15 4.23 30.45
C GLU A 13 5.43 3.29 29.48
N ASN A 14 4.76 2.28 30.03
CA ASN A 14 4.06 1.26 29.29
C ASN A 14 2.70 1.80 28.83
N LEU A 15 2.60 2.04 27.51
CA LEU A 15 1.41 2.62 26.88
C LEU A 15 0.15 1.74 27.03
N GLU A 16 0.29 0.42 27.23
CA GLU A 16 -0.85 -0.50 27.36
C GLU A 16 -1.49 -0.45 28.75
N SER A 17 -0.76 0.08 29.74
CA SER A 17 -1.25 0.27 31.11
C SER A 17 -1.91 1.63 31.37
N LEU A 18 -1.96 2.52 30.37
CA LEU A 18 -2.53 3.86 30.50
C LEU A 18 -4.05 3.85 30.31
N SER A 19 -4.75 4.63 31.14
CA SER A 19 -6.17 4.92 30.95
C SER A 19 -6.43 5.72 29.66
N GLY A 20 -7.67 5.73 29.16
CA GLY A 20 -8.08 6.47 27.96
C GLY A 20 -7.67 7.95 28.01
N ASP A 21 -7.92 8.62 29.12
CA ASP A 21 -7.56 10.03 29.32
C ASP A 21 -6.03 10.23 29.33
N GLN A 22 -5.30 9.34 30.01
CA GLN A 22 -3.84 9.38 30.05
C GLN A 22 -3.21 9.15 28.66
N LEU A 23 -3.85 8.32 27.82
CA LEU A 23 -3.44 8.13 26.43
C LEU A 23 -3.65 9.39 25.59
N VAL A 24 -4.72 10.16 25.83
CA VAL A 24 -4.96 11.46 25.16
C VAL A 24 -3.94 12.50 25.59
N ASP A 25 -3.59 12.55 26.86
CA ASP A 25 -2.55 13.46 27.38
C ASP A 25 -1.16 13.10 26.86
N GLU A 26 -0.86 11.81 26.79
CA GLU A 26 0.40 11.31 26.24
C GLU A 26 0.47 11.61 24.73
N LYS A 27 -0.63 11.42 24.00
CA LYS A 27 -0.75 11.80 22.59
C LYS A 27 -0.41 13.26 22.38
N THR A 28 -1.00 14.14 23.18
CA THR A 28 -0.77 15.59 23.12
C THR A 28 0.67 15.95 23.48
N SER A 29 1.25 15.27 24.47
CA SER A 29 2.63 15.50 24.89
C SER A 29 3.63 15.11 23.80
N VAL A 30 3.46 13.95 23.16
CA VAL A 30 4.31 13.51 22.06
C VAL A 30 4.14 14.40 20.82
N GLN A 31 2.92 14.85 20.51
CA GLN A 31 2.68 15.82 19.43
C GLN A 31 3.42 17.14 19.68
N ARG A 32 3.38 17.68 20.90
CA ARG A 32 4.13 18.89 21.25
C ARG A 32 5.64 18.69 21.14
N ALA A 33 6.15 17.51 21.51
CA ALA A 33 7.57 17.19 21.36
C ALA A 33 8.00 17.12 19.88
N LEU A 34 7.17 16.52 19.02
CA LEU A 34 7.41 16.48 17.56
C LEU A 34 7.42 17.89 16.94
N LEU A 35 6.45 18.73 17.31
CA LEU A 35 6.39 20.12 16.84
C LEU A 35 7.56 20.96 17.37
N TYR A 36 7.97 20.75 18.62
CA TYR A 36 9.14 21.42 19.19
C TYR A 36 10.41 21.02 18.43
N LEU A 37 10.57 19.75 18.09
CA LEU A 37 11.68 19.26 17.29
C LEU A 37 11.68 19.93 15.89
N GLU A 38 10.53 19.99 15.22
CA GLU A 38 10.37 20.71 13.94
C GLU A 38 10.66 22.20 14.08
N SER A 39 10.30 22.83 15.19
CA SER A 39 10.56 24.28 15.40
C SER A 39 12.04 24.61 15.56
N ILE A 40 12.85 23.70 16.09
CA ILE A 40 14.28 23.92 16.31
C ILE A 40 15.10 23.50 15.10
N TYR A 41 14.81 22.33 14.54
CA TYR A 41 15.64 21.70 13.51
C TYR A 41 15.02 21.77 12.11
N GLY A 42 13.78 22.23 11.99
CA GLY A 42 13.03 22.17 10.74
C GLY A 42 12.58 20.75 10.40
N ARG A 43 12.26 20.53 9.13
CA ARG A 43 11.86 19.20 8.64
C ARG A 43 13.09 18.29 8.49
N PRO A 44 13.07 17.06 9.04
CA PRO A 44 14.19 16.12 8.90
C PRO A 44 14.54 15.86 7.42
N ALA A 45 15.73 16.31 7.00
CA ALA A 45 16.23 16.19 5.63
C ALA A 45 17.19 15.01 5.47
N SER A 46 18.00 14.73 6.51
CA SER A 46 18.95 13.62 6.52
C SER A 46 18.33 12.31 7.02
N ARG A 47 19.05 11.19 6.85
CA ARG A 47 18.61 9.90 7.41
C ARG A 47 18.78 9.90 8.93
N GLU A 48 19.86 10.50 9.40
CA GLU A 48 20.28 10.59 10.80
C GLU A 48 19.26 11.41 11.61
N GLU A 49 18.79 12.55 11.07
CA GLU A 49 17.72 13.35 11.69
C GLU A 49 16.40 12.57 11.77
N ARG A 50 16.06 11.83 10.71
CA ARG A 50 14.85 10.97 10.70
C ARG A 50 14.95 9.86 11.72
N ASP A 51 16.13 9.26 11.86
CA ASP A 51 16.38 8.19 12.83
C ASP A 51 16.41 8.75 14.27
N ALA A 52 16.88 9.97 14.49
CA ALA A 52 16.81 10.65 15.79
C ALA A 52 15.35 10.96 16.23
N ALA A 53 14.47 11.33 15.30
CA ALA A 53 13.05 11.58 15.59
C ALA A 53 12.20 10.29 15.65
N ARG A 54 12.71 9.17 15.12
CA ARG A 54 11.97 7.91 14.95
C ARG A 54 11.31 7.37 16.23
N PRO A 55 11.96 7.39 17.41
CA PRO A 55 11.34 6.93 18.64
C PRO A 55 10.05 7.68 19.00
N LEU A 56 9.98 8.98 18.71
CA LEU A 56 8.79 9.82 18.96
C LEU A 56 7.65 9.48 17.99
N TYR A 57 7.97 9.26 16.71
CA TYR A 57 6.98 8.86 15.71
C TYR A 57 6.38 7.49 16.02
N ASP A 58 7.21 6.52 16.39
CA ASP A 58 6.75 5.18 16.71
C ASP A 58 5.87 5.18 17.97
N ARG A 59 6.29 5.91 19.02
CA ARG A 59 5.49 6.11 20.24
C ARG A 59 4.13 6.74 19.92
N TYR A 60 4.10 7.83 19.14
CA TYR A 60 2.85 8.47 18.73
C TYR A 60 1.92 7.55 17.94
N ARG A 61 2.46 6.72 17.04
CA ARG A 61 1.66 5.77 16.25
C ARG A 61 1.00 4.71 17.13
N ILE A 62 1.70 4.22 18.14
CA ILE A 62 1.16 3.26 19.10
C ILE A 62 0.03 3.94 19.90
N ILE A 63 0.29 5.12 20.48
CA ILE A 63 -0.72 5.88 21.23
C ILE A 63 -1.96 6.15 20.37
N LYS A 64 -1.80 6.59 19.11
CA LYS A 64 -2.92 6.85 18.21
C LYS A 64 -3.79 5.60 17.99
N ARG A 65 -3.17 4.41 17.86
CA ARG A 65 -3.91 3.14 17.76
C ARG A 65 -4.66 2.83 19.06
N LEU A 66 -4.03 3.03 20.21
CA LEU A 66 -4.63 2.77 21.52
C LEU A 66 -5.79 3.72 21.83
N VAL A 67 -5.64 5.02 21.56
CA VAL A 67 -6.72 6.03 21.69
C VAL A 67 -7.89 5.68 20.79
N ASN A 68 -7.63 5.35 19.52
CA ASN A 68 -8.70 4.95 18.60
C ASN A 68 -9.42 3.68 19.09
N ARG A 69 -8.68 2.70 19.60
CA ARG A 69 -9.25 1.48 20.17
C ARG A 69 -10.09 1.77 21.41
N ALA A 70 -9.60 2.59 22.34
CA ALA A 70 -10.35 3.00 23.53
C ALA A 70 -11.65 3.73 23.18
N ASN A 71 -11.62 4.56 22.14
CA ASN A 71 -12.80 5.27 21.64
C ASN A 71 -13.79 4.34 20.91
N SER A 72 -13.32 3.25 20.29
CA SER A 72 -14.18 2.23 19.66
C SER A 72 -14.81 1.25 20.66
N ILE A 73 -14.31 1.16 21.89
CA ILE A 73 -14.77 0.20 22.92
C ILE A 73 -16.04 0.68 23.66
N SER A 74 -16.56 1.89 23.38
CA SER A 74 -17.92 2.29 23.82
C SER A 74 -19.06 1.72 22.96
N GLY A 75 -18.80 0.80 22.04
CA GLY A 75 -19.83 0.05 21.29
C GLY A 75 -19.72 -1.45 21.55
N PRO A 76 -20.79 -2.15 21.97
CA PRO A 76 -20.72 -3.57 22.23
C PRO A 76 -20.66 -4.34 20.91
N CYS A 77 -19.81 -5.37 20.89
CA CYS A 77 -19.92 -6.57 20.06
C CYS A 77 -19.81 -6.42 18.53
N GLY A 78 -18.84 -7.17 17.99
CA GLY A 78 -18.73 -7.67 16.61
C GLY A 78 -19.74 -7.22 15.57
N THR A 79 -19.30 -6.36 14.67
CA THR A 79 -19.40 -6.46 13.20
C THR A 79 -18.88 -5.13 12.65
N ALA A 80 -18.11 -5.18 11.57
CA ALA A 80 -17.78 -3.97 10.81
C ALA A 80 -19.08 -3.45 10.18
N GLN A 81 -19.84 -2.64 10.91
CA GLN A 81 -21.02 -1.99 10.39
C GLN A 81 -20.56 -0.78 9.57
N MET A 82 -20.44 -1.02 8.25
CA MET A 82 -20.48 0.04 7.25
C MET A 82 -21.66 0.97 7.58
N PRO A 83 -21.52 2.29 7.49
CA PRO A 83 -22.67 3.18 7.64
C PRO A 83 -23.73 2.80 6.60
N THR A 84 -24.89 2.34 7.07
CA THR A 84 -26.06 2.08 6.23
C THR A 84 -26.47 3.37 5.57
N ILE A 85 -26.43 3.41 4.24
CA ILE A 85 -26.95 4.50 3.44
C ILE A 85 -28.47 4.39 3.54
N LEU A 86 -29.13 5.36 4.18
CA LEU A 86 -30.59 5.43 4.26
C LEU A 86 -31.13 5.66 2.84
N GLU A 87 -31.66 4.62 2.21
CA GLU A 87 -31.96 4.58 0.76
C GLU A 87 -33.23 5.33 0.32
N HIS A 88 -33.72 6.31 1.09
CA HIS A 88 -34.96 7.05 0.77
C HIS A 88 -34.93 8.57 0.99
N GLU A 89 -33.75 9.21 1.09
CA GLU A 89 -33.69 10.68 1.12
C GLU A 89 -33.31 11.25 -0.27
N PRO A 90 -34.25 11.89 -0.99
CA PRO A 90 -33.95 12.53 -2.26
C PRO A 90 -33.06 13.76 -2.02
N LEU A 91 -31.83 13.72 -2.53
CA LEU A 91 -30.93 14.87 -2.56
C LEU A 91 -31.53 15.96 -3.45
N ALA A 92 -31.96 17.06 -2.85
CA ALA A 92 -32.42 18.24 -3.57
C ALA A 92 -31.25 18.88 -4.33
N ILE A 93 -31.18 18.67 -5.64
CA ILE A 93 -30.26 19.37 -6.55
C ILE A 93 -30.81 20.77 -6.75
N VAL A 94 -30.40 21.71 -5.90
CA VAL A 94 -30.64 23.15 -6.14
C VAL A 94 -29.70 23.60 -7.24
N GLY A 95 -30.28 23.84 -8.42
CA GLY A 95 -29.58 24.43 -9.56
C GLY A 95 -29.17 25.87 -9.26
N THR A 96 -27.86 26.12 -9.31
CA THR A 96 -27.32 27.47 -9.40
C THR A 96 -27.32 27.93 -10.86
N PRO A 97 -27.89 29.11 -11.18
CA PRO A 97 -27.99 29.59 -12.56
C PRO A 97 -26.64 30.06 -13.11
N THR A 98 -26.32 29.59 -14.32
CA THR A 98 -25.25 30.10 -15.19
C THR A 98 -25.64 31.45 -15.81
N PRO A 99 -24.77 32.46 -15.82
CA PRO A 99 -24.90 33.56 -16.77
C PRO A 99 -24.31 33.16 -18.13
N SER A 100 -25.17 33.23 -19.14
CA SER A 100 -24.93 33.01 -20.56
C SER A 100 -23.86 33.94 -21.15
N THR A 101 -23.02 33.39 -22.03
CA THR A 101 -22.59 34.12 -23.22
C THR A 101 -22.71 33.21 -24.43
N ASP A 102 -23.42 33.77 -25.39
CA ASP A 102 -24.01 33.23 -26.60
C ASP A 102 -23.05 33.37 -27.79
N ILE A 103 -22.60 32.26 -28.41
CA ILE A 103 -22.19 32.23 -29.83
C ILE A 103 -22.38 30.81 -30.39
N SER A 104 -23.20 30.68 -31.43
CA SER A 104 -23.28 29.52 -32.34
C SER A 104 -23.61 30.04 -33.76
N PRO A 105 -23.53 29.24 -34.83
CA PRO A 105 -22.37 28.61 -35.48
C PRO A 105 -22.26 29.08 -36.97
N PRO A 106 -21.56 28.36 -37.88
CA PRO A 106 -22.38 27.67 -38.89
C PRO A 106 -21.89 26.27 -39.32
N SER A 107 -22.86 25.51 -39.83
CA SER A 107 -22.82 24.15 -40.39
C SER A 107 -21.90 23.95 -41.60
N ALA A 108 -21.43 22.71 -41.77
CA ALA A 108 -21.27 22.09 -43.09
C ALA A 108 -21.47 20.56 -43.00
N ASN A 109 -22.46 20.07 -43.74
CA ASN A 109 -22.67 18.66 -44.09
C ASN A 109 -21.51 18.16 -44.97
N SER A 110 -21.09 16.89 -44.84
CA SER A 110 -20.94 16.00 -46.01
C SER A 110 -20.62 14.55 -45.59
N MET A 111 -21.44 13.62 -46.11
CA MET A 111 -21.05 12.24 -46.42
C MET A 111 -19.74 12.22 -47.23
N VAL A 112 -18.90 11.19 -47.09
CA VAL A 112 -18.66 10.14 -48.10
C VAL A 112 -17.50 9.19 -47.70
N GLN A 113 -17.79 7.90 -47.81
CA GLN A 113 -17.00 6.77 -48.34
C GLN A 113 -15.49 6.68 -48.07
N SER A 114 -15.12 5.61 -47.35
CA SER A 114 -13.81 4.96 -47.42
C SER A 114 -13.77 3.97 -48.61
N PRO A 115 -12.70 3.97 -49.42
CA PRO A 115 -12.49 2.95 -50.43
C PRO A 115 -11.69 1.74 -49.91
N VAL A 116 -11.83 0.69 -50.70
CA VAL A 116 -11.34 -0.69 -50.59
C VAL A 116 -9.85 -0.86 -50.90
N ASP A 117 -9.20 -1.87 -50.31
CA ASP A 117 -8.54 -3.01 -51.01
C ASP A 117 -7.78 -3.88 -49.98
N SER A 118 -8.17 -5.14 -49.79
CA SER A 118 -7.68 -6.34 -50.51
C SER A 118 -6.31 -6.84 -50.04
N SER A 119 -6.30 -7.96 -49.31
CA SER A 119 -5.49 -9.15 -49.62
C SER A 119 -5.83 -10.32 -48.68
N ALA A 120 -5.87 -11.50 -49.29
CA ALA A 120 -6.45 -12.73 -48.77
C ALA A 120 -5.46 -13.60 -47.95
N SER A 121 -6.07 -14.54 -47.22
CA SER A 121 -5.56 -15.86 -46.83
C SER A 121 -4.45 -15.94 -45.78
N THR A 122 -4.78 -16.51 -44.62
CA THR A 122 -4.52 -17.95 -44.35
C THR A 122 -4.97 -18.30 -42.93
N ALA A 123 -5.68 -19.43 -42.83
CA ALA A 123 -6.05 -20.05 -41.57
C ALA A 123 -4.87 -20.84 -41.00
N ALA A 124 -4.60 -20.71 -39.71
CA ALA A 124 -4.07 -21.79 -38.87
C ALA A 124 -4.41 -21.51 -37.39
N PRO A 125 -4.84 -22.52 -36.64
CA PRO A 125 -5.17 -22.41 -35.23
C PRO A 125 -3.91 -22.59 -34.39
N SER A 126 -3.60 -21.63 -33.53
CA SER A 126 -2.58 -21.80 -32.50
C SER A 126 -3.23 -21.65 -31.15
N THR A 127 -3.57 -22.82 -30.61
CA THR A 127 -3.62 -23.14 -29.19
C THR A 127 -2.58 -22.33 -28.41
N ASP A 128 -3.02 -21.49 -27.48
CA ASP A 128 -2.15 -20.97 -26.42
C ASP A 128 -2.74 -21.39 -25.08
N GLU A 129 -2.28 -22.57 -24.68
CA GLU A 129 -2.33 -23.09 -23.32
C GLU A 129 -1.23 -22.38 -22.53
N SER A 130 -1.57 -21.28 -21.86
CA SER A 130 -0.63 -20.61 -20.95
C SER A 130 -1.31 -20.12 -19.66
N GLU A 131 -1.99 -21.03 -18.94
CA GLU A 131 -2.43 -20.77 -17.55
C GLU A 131 -2.11 -21.89 -16.55
N THR A 132 -1.22 -22.84 -16.86
CA THR A 132 -1.05 -24.06 -16.03
C THR A 132 0.29 -24.22 -15.31
N THR A 133 1.22 -23.26 -15.39
CA THR A 133 2.55 -23.42 -14.75
C THR A 133 2.64 -22.89 -13.31
N SER A 134 1.68 -22.09 -12.83
CA SER A 134 1.76 -21.53 -11.46
C SER A 134 1.30 -22.52 -10.37
N SER A 135 0.46 -23.49 -10.68
CA SER A 135 -0.04 -24.48 -9.70
C SER A 135 1.00 -25.57 -9.41
N SER A 136 1.69 -26.06 -10.44
CA SER A 136 2.61 -27.20 -10.33
C SER A 136 3.80 -26.97 -9.37
N ILE A 137 4.29 -25.72 -9.25
CA ILE A 137 5.41 -25.41 -8.34
C ILE A 137 4.94 -25.36 -6.87
N THR A 138 3.67 -25.03 -6.61
CA THR A 138 3.14 -24.97 -5.24
C THR A 138 2.85 -26.35 -4.66
N GLU A 139 2.49 -27.31 -5.51
CA GLU A 139 2.14 -28.68 -5.11
C GLU A 139 3.34 -29.44 -4.54
N ASN A 140 4.56 -29.15 -5.02
CA ASN A 140 5.77 -29.82 -4.53
C ASN A 140 6.25 -29.30 -3.16
N ILE A 141 5.86 -28.09 -2.73
CA ILE A 141 6.36 -27.48 -1.47
C ILE A 141 5.72 -28.16 -0.24
N HIS A 142 4.53 -28.73 -0.38
CA HIS A 142 3.76 -29.29 0.73
C HIS A 142 4.34 -30.60 1.30
N SER A 143 5.18 -31.30 0.54
CA SER A 143 5.74 -32.61 0.91
C SER A 143 7.22 -32.54 1.30
N MET A 144 7.83 -31.34 1.32
CA MET A 144 9.26 -31.17 1.58
C MET A 144 9.58 -31.20 3.07
N THR A 145 10.79 -31.65 3.39
CA THR A 145 11.34 -31.63 4.75
C THR A 145 11.52 -30.19 5.26
N VAL A 146 11.61 -30.03 6.59
CA VAL A 146 11.82 -28.71 7.23
C VAL A 146 13.11 -28.04 6.73
N GLU A 147 14.15 -28.84 6.49
CA GLU A 147 15.45 -28.39 6.01
C GLU A 147 15.37 -27.87 4.56
N GLU A 148 14.77 -28.65 3.66
CA GLU A 148 14.54 -28.25 2.26
C GLU A 148 13.62 -27.01 2.16
N LEU A 149 12.65 -26.89 3.07
CA LEU A 149 11.77 -25.72 3.15
C LEU A 149 12.55 -24.45 3.51
N TRP A 150 13.60 -24.57 4.33
CA TRP A 150 14.49 -23.47 4.69
C TRP A 150 15.38 -23.04 3.52
N GLU A 151 15.95 -24.00 2.80
CA GLU A 151 16.73 -23.71 1.58
C GLU A 151 15.88 -22.98 0.54
N HIS A 152 14.63 -23.43 0.33
CA HIS A 152 13.70 -22.75 -0.56
C HIS A 152 13.28 -21.37 -0.05
N TYR A 153 13.19 -21.18 1.26
CA TYR A 153 12.90 -19.88 1.86
C TYR A 153 14.03 -18.89 1.58
N ASP A 154 15.28 -19.28 1.82
CA ASP A 154 16.46 -18.44 1.60
C ASP A 154 16.66 -18.12 0.12
N ALA A 155 16.52 -19.11 -0.76
CA ALA A 155 16.56 -18.89 -2.21
C ALA A 155 15.49 -17.88 -2.65
N ALA A 156 14.24 -18.08 -2.23
CA ALA A 156 13.15 -17.15 -2.56
C ALA A 156 13.35 -15.76 -1.96
N ARG A 157 14.03 -15.65 -0.82
CA ARG A 157 14.34 -14.39 -0.15
C ARG A 157 15.40 -13.59 -0.91
N GLU A 158 16.49 -14.22 -1.34
CA GLU A 158 17.53 -13.56 -2.14
C GLU A 158 17.03 -13.18 -3.52
N GLU A 159 16.28 -14.06 -4.21
CA GLU A 159 15.66 -13.71 -5.50
C GLU A 159 14.70 -12.50 -5.36
N LYS A 160 13.88 -12.46 -4.30
CA LYS A 160 13.00 -11.30 -4.03
C LYS A 160 13.79 -10.01 -3.78
N LYS A 161 14.94 -10.11 -3.10
CA LYS A 161 15.81 -8.97 -2.80
C LYS A 161 16.46 -8.44 -4.08
N ASP A 162 16.89 -9.34 -4.97
CA ASP A 162 17.45 -8.99 -6.27
C ASP A 162 16.40 -8.35 -7.17
N LEU A 163 15.20 -8.93 -7.28
CA LEU A 163 14.08 -8.33 -8.01
C LEU A 163 13.73 -6.93 -7.50
N ARG A 164 13.74 -6.72 -6.18
CA ARG A 164 13.53 -5.40 -5.59
C ARG A 164 14.63 -4.40 -5.96
N ARG A 165 15.87 -4.85 -6.09
CA ARG A 165 16.99 -4.01 -6.53
C ARG A 165 16.82 -3.65 -8.01
N THR A 166 16.57 -4.63 -8.87
CA THR A 166 16.32 -4.41 -10.30
C THR A 166 15.18 -3.43 -10.55
N ILE A 167 14.05 -3.58 -9.85
CA ILE A 167 12.92 -2.65 -9.97
C ILE A 167 13.35 -1.22 -9.63
N LYS A 168 14.09 -1.02 -8.52
CA LYS A 168 14.55 0.31 -8.11
C LYS A 168 15.53 0.93 -9.09
N GLU A 169 16.49 0.14 -9.58
CA GLU A 169 17.47 0.60 -10.57
C GLU A 169 16.80 1.02 -11.86
N PHE A 170 15.79 0.26 -12.31
CA PHE A 170 15.00 0.61 -13.49
C PHE A 170 14.21 1.90 -13.26
N GLU A 171 13.50 2.04 -12.14
CA GLU A 171 12.76 3.25 -11.79
C GLU A 171 13.66 4.49 -11.72
N GLN A 172 14.85 4.34 -11.14
CA GLN A 172 15.83 5.40 -11.05
C GLN A 172 16.34 5.81 -12.44
N LYS A 173 16.78 4.86 -13.26
CA LYS A 173 17.25 5.14 -14.64
C LYS A 173 16.16 5.77 -15.49
N PHE A 174 14.92 5.31 -15.33
CA PHE A 174 13.77 5.88 -16.01
C PHE A 174 13.56 7.35 -15.64
N GLU A 175 13.65 7.67 -14.35
CA GLU A 175 13.50 9.04 -13.85
C GLU A 175 14.65 9.94 -14.31
N GLU A 176 15.89 9.45 -14.29
CA GLU A 176 17.06 10.18 -14.79
C GLU A 176 16.97 10.48 -16.29
N THR A 177 16.45 9.54 -17.10
CA THR A 177 16.35 9.70 -18.56
C THR A 177 15.14 10.54 -18.98
N THR A 178 14.00 10.36 -18.31
CA THR A 178 12.73 10.99 -18.69
C THR A 178 12.48 12.30 -17.94
N GLY A 179 13.22 12.55 -16.86
CA GLY A 179 13.03 13.69 -15.96
C GLY A 179 11.73 13.64 -15.15
N ARG A 180 11.04 12.49 -15.11
CA ARG A 180 9.78 12.30 -14.38
C ARG A 180 9.68 10.92 -13.74
N LYS A 181 8.86 10.82 -12.69
CA LYS A 181 8.50 9.53 -12.08
C LYS A 181 7.75 8.64 -13.08
N MET A 182 7.94 7.33 -12.92
CA MET A 182 7.28 6.30 -13.70
C MET A 182 5.77 6.25 -13.43
N LEU A 183 4.97 6.32 -14.51
CA LEU A 183 3.50 6.21 -14.46
C LEU A 183 3.07 4.73 -14.53
N LYS A 184 1.77 4.47 -14.35
CA LYS A 184 1.21 3.12 -14.46
C LYS A 184 1.38 2.53 -15.86
N SER A 185 1.29 3.34 -16.92
CA SER A 185 1.52 2.93 -18.30
C SER A 185 2.95 2.44 -18.54
N ASP A 186 3.91 3.12 -17.93
CA ASP A 186 5.35 2.86 -18.10
C ASP A 186 5.77 1.55 -17.40
N ARG A 187 5.01 1.11 -16.38
CA ARG A 187 5.26 -0.15 -15.66
C ARG A 187 5.18 -1.38 -16.55
N LYS A 188 4.49 -1.31 -17.70
CA LYS A 188 4.45 -2.39 -18.68
C LYS A 188 5.85 -2.79 -19.15
N LEU A 189 6.80 -1.85 -19.17
CA LEU A 189 8.19 -2.10 -19.57
C LEU A 189 8.97 -3.02 -18.60
N ILE A 190 8.49 -3.18 -17.36
CA ILE A 190 9.12 -4.02 -16.32
C ILE A 190 8.09 -4.92 -15.63
N GLU A 191 6.99 -5.22 -16.32
CA GLU A 191 5.85 -5.97 -15.78
C GLU A 191 6.25 -7.36 -15.32
N GLU A 192 7.10 -8.05 -16.09
CA GLU A 192 7.59 -9.38 -15.76
C GLU A 192 8.37 -9.40 -14.43
N THR A 193 9.31 -8.47 -14.24
CA THR A 193 10.08 -8.36 -13.00
C THR A 193 9.18 -8.08 -11.79
N TYR A 194 8.14 -7.27 -11.98
CA TYR A 194 7.12 -7.03 -10.96
C TYR A 194 6.29 -8.29 -10.65
N ALA A 195 5.91 -9.06 -11.67
CA ALA A 195 5.19 -10.32 -11.52
C ALA A 195 6.03 -11.34 -10.75
N GLN A 196 7.30 -11.52 -11.13
CA GLN A 196 8.25 -12.38 -10.42
C GLN A 196 8.41 -11.95 -8.96
N TYR A 197 8.54 -10.65 -8.67
CA TYR A 197 8.64 -10.15 -7.29
C TYR A 197 7.41 -10.53 -6.45
N LYS A 198 6.21 -10.38 -7.03
CA LYS A 198 4.96 -10.78 -6.38
C LYS A 198 4.90 -12.29 -6.14
N GLN A 199 5.31 -13.08 -7.13
CA GLN A 199 5.35 -14.55 -7.02
C GLN A 199 6.30 -14.99 -5.90
N LYS A 200 7.53 -14.48 -5.85
CA LYS A 200 8.49 -14.79 -4.76
C LYS A 200 7.97 -14.33 -3.40
N LYS A 201 7.32 -13.16 -3.33
CA LYS A 201 6.65 -12.68 -2.11
C LYS A 201 5.53 -13.62 -1.66
N ALA A 202 4.73 -14.14 -2.58
CA ALA A 202 3.69 -15.12 -2.26
C ALA A 202 4.29 -16.46 -1.79
N LYS A 203 5.35 -16.95 -2.47
CA LYS A 203 6.10 -18.15 -2.08
C LYS A 203 6.61 -18.07 -0.63
N LEU A 204 7.20 -16.94 -0.23
CA LEU A 204 7.63 -16.75 1.16
C LEU A 204 6.49 -16.84 2.16
N ARG A 205 5.32 -16.25 1.86
CA ARG A 205 4.14 -16.34 2.75
C ARG A 205 3.61 -17.76 2.87
N LEU A 206 3.67 -18.53 1.77
CA LEU A 206 3.30 -19.94 1.77
C LEU A 206 4.26 -20.74 2.67
N ILE A 207 5.56 -20.56 2.49
CA ILE A 207 6.58 -21.22 3.31
C ILE A 207 6.43 -20.85 4.80
N ASP A 208 6.23 -19.57 5.12
CA ASP A 208 5.97 -19.11 6.49
C ASP A 208 4.74 -19.79 7.12
N ALA A 209 3.68 -20.01 6.32
CA ALA A 209 2.48 -20.70 6.79
C ALA A 209 2.73 -22.19 7.03
N LEU A 210 3.57 -22.83 6.21
CA LEU A 210 3.96 -24.23 6.38
C LEU A 210 4.82 -24.44 7.63
N PHE A 211 5.80 -23.56 7.89
CA PHE A 211 6.57 -23.61 9.14
C PHE A 211 5.66 -23.49 10.36
N LYS A 212 4.70 -22.55 10.36
CA LYS A 212 3.73 -22.42 11.47
C LYS A 212 2.90 -23.68 11.67
N LYS A 213 2.51 -24.34 10.58
CA LYS A 213 1.74 -25.60 10.66
C LYS A 213 2.60 -26.72 11.24
N GLN A 214 3.83 -26.90 10.78
CA GLN A 214 4.73 -27.97 11.24
C GLN A 214 5.20 -27.78 12.68
N MET A 215 5.38 -26.53 13.13
CA MET A 215 5.79 -26.23 14.52
C MET A 215 4.62 -26.16 15.52
N SER A 216 3.39 -26.24 15.05
CA SER A 216 2.18 -26.28 15.90
C SER A 216 1.69 -27.70 16.18
N VAL A 217 2.36 -28.71 15.61
CA VAL A 217 2.14 -30.14 15.89
C VAL A 217 3.11 -30.57 16.98
#